data_AF-A0A919DP73-F1
#
_entry.id   AF-A0A919DP73-F1
#
_cell.length_a   1.000
_cell.length_b   1.000
_cell.length_c   1.000
_cell.angle_alpha   90.00
_cell.angle_beta   90.00
_cell.angle_gamma   90.00
#
_symmetry.space_group_name_H-M   'P 1'
#
loop_
_entity.id
_entity.type
_entity.pdbx_description
1 polymer ?
#
loop_
_entity_poly.entity_id
_entity_poly.type
_entity_poly.pdbx_seq_one_letter_code
_entity_poly.pdbx_strand_id
1 'polypeptide(L)'
;MSYLRTFLPWIVFAVLPSGSWQWAALAALVVAVAVIGQQVRAGVGLDALIIELGSAVFFAALAVVAFADPHSGVHDYSAALSSGTLAVIAGVSLAVGRPFTLGIAKRTTPREVWGLKPFIRTNVVITAVWTAAFALTAVVLAFVAHAGHGHSVSAVVIQIAGFVVPMVFTIRYVAHVQAKAGQLAR
;
A
#
# COMPACT_ATOMS: atom_id res chain seq x y z
N MET A 1 3.81 -15.22 0.50
CA MET A 1 3.07 -14.67 -0.66
C MET A 1 2.96 -13.17 -0.49
N SER A 2 3.41 -12.46 -1.52
CA SER A 2 4.13 -11.18 -1.48
C SER A 2 3.22 -9.95 -1.31
N TYR A 3 3.77 -8.89 -0.68
CA TYR A 3 3.28 -7.50 -0.72
C TYR A 3 2.72 -7.09 -2.10
N LEU A 4 3.22 -7.68 -3.19
CA LEU A 4 2.68 -7.55 -4.54
C LEU A 4 1.18 -7.78 -4.66
N ARG A 5 0.60 -8.76 -3.95
CA ARG A 5 -0.85 -9.02 -4.01
C ARG A 5 -1.65 -7.92 -3.33
N THR A 6 -1.19 -7.48 -2.17
CA THR A 6 -1.79 -6.38 -1.40
C THR A 6 -1.76 -5.08 -2.19
N PHE A 7 -0.66 -4.83 -2.92
CA PHE A 7 -0.50 -3.63 -3.74
C PHE A 7 -0.98 -3.79 -5.19
N LEU A 8 -1.55 -4.93 -5.57
CA LEU A 8 -1.92 -5.21 -6.96
C LEU A 8 -2.90 -4.19 -7.57
N PRO A 9 -3.97 -3.75 -6.87
CA PRO A 9 -4.85 -2.70 -7.39
C PRO A 9 -4.10 -1.41 -7.75
N TRP A 10 -3.13 -1.02 -6.91
CA TRP A 10 -2.32 0.19 -7.09
C TRP A 10 -1.37 0.06 -8.27
N ILE A 11 -0.77 -1.12 -8.45
CA ILE A 11 0.09 -1.40 -9.60
C ILE A 11 -0.73 -1.34 -10.89
N VAL A 12 -1.94 -1.93 -10.91
CA VAL A 12 -2.84 -1.89 -12.06
C VAL A 12 -3.19 -0.45 -12.42
N PHE A 13 -3.53 0.38 -11.44
CA PHE A 13 -3.80 1.80 -11.67
C PHE A 13 -2.58 2.56 -12.23
N ALA A 14 -1.39 2.29 -11.71
CA ALA A 14 -0.16 2.99 -12.11
C ALA A 14 0.35 2.60 -13.51
N VAL A 15 0.07 1.38 -13.99
CA VAL A 15 0.56 0.88 -15.28
C VAL A 15 -0.39 1.21 -16.44
N LEU A 16 -1.69 1.34 -16.16
CA LEU A 16 -2.66 1.62 -17.22
C LEU A 16 -2.51 3.06 -17.75
N PRO A 17 -2.75 3.29 -19.05
CA PRO A 17 -2.58 4.61 -19.65
C PRO A 17 -3.45 5.69 -18.98
N SER A 18 -2.82 6.82 -18.65
CA SER A 18 -3.49 7.97 -17.99
C SER A 18 -4.60 8.60 -18.84
N GLY A 19 -4.52 8.51 -20.18
CA GLY A 19 -5.57 9.01 -21.07
C GLY A 19 -6.94 8.35 -20.88
N SER A 20 -7.00 7.23 -20.16
CA SER A 20 -8.23 6.49 -19.84
C SER A 20 -8.30 6.15 -18.34
N TRP A 21 -7.94 7.09 -17.47
CA TRP A 21 -7.84 6.88 -16.02
C TRP A 21 -9.12 6.39 -15.35
N GLN A 22 -10.30 6.66 -15.91
CA GLN A 22 -11.58 6.11 -15.45
C GLN A 22 -11.63 4.58 -15.55
N TRP A 23 -11.10 4.02 -16.64
CA TRP A 23 -10.99 2.58 -16.84
C TRP A 23 -9.87 1.98 -15.99
N ALA A 24 -8.79 2.74 -15.76
CA ALA A 24 -7.73 2.34 -14.84
C ALA A 24 -8.24 2.23 -13.40
N ALA A 25 -9.00 3.22 -12.92
CA ALA A 25 -9.62 3.22 -11.60
C ALA A 25 -10.63 2.08 -11.45
N LEU A 26 -11.45 1.83 -12.48
CA LEU A 26 -12.39 0.71 -12.48
C LEU A 26 -11.69 -0.65 -12.47
N ALA A 27 -10.64 -0.83 -13.28
CA ALA A 27 -9.85 -2.06 -13.29
C ALA A 27 -9.19 -2.30 -11.93
N ALA A 28 -8.63 -1.26 -11.31
CA ALA A 28 -8.06 -1.33 -9.97
C ALA A 28 -9.12 -1.69 -8.92
N LEU A 29 -10.34 -1.13 -9.02
CA LEU A 29 -11.46 -1.50 -8.15
C LEU A 29 -11.85 -2.97 -8.29
N VAL A 30 -12.00 -3.46 -9.53
CA VAL A 30 -12.32 -4.87 -9.81
C VAL A 30 -11.25 -5.79 -9.19
N VAL A 31 -9.98 -5.44 -9.36
CA VAL A 31 -8.86 -6.18 -8.77
C VAL A 31 -8.90 -6.13 -7.24
N ALA A 32 -9.19 -4.98 -6.64
CA ALA A 32 -9.32 -4.85 -5.19
C ALA A 32 -10.44 -5.75 -4.63
N VAL A 33 -11.62 -5.72 -5.25
CA VAL A 33 -12.76 -6.56 -4.87
C VAL A 33 -12.46 -8.05 -5.08
N ALA A 34 -11.82 -8.42 -6.18
CA ALA A 34 -11.41 -9.80 -6.44
C ALA A 34 -10.41 -10.31 -5.38
N VAL A 35 -9.42 -9.48 -5.03
CA VAL A 35 -8.45 -9.80 -3.96
C VAL A 35 -9.15 -9.95 -2.61
N ILE A 36 -10.06 -9.04 -2.25
CA ILE A 36 -10.86 -9.17 -1.01
C ILE A 36 -11.65 -10.48 -1.01
N GLY A 37 -12.39 -10.77 -2.09
CA GLY A 37 -13.21 -11.98 -2.22
C GLY A 37 -12.39 -13.26 -2.10
N GLN A 38 -11.20 -13.32 -2.73
CA GLN A 38 -10.28 -14.45 -2.59
C GLN A 38 -9.79 -14.62 -1.14
N GLN A 39 -9.47 -13.53 -0.45
CA GLN A 39 -8.94 -13.60 0.90
C GLN A 39 -10.00 -13.96 1.94
N VAL A 40 -11.22 -13.43 1.80
CA VAL A 40 -12.36 -13.81 2.64
C VAL A 40 -12.69 -15.30 2.44
N ARG A 41 -12.70 -15.80 1.20
CA ARG A 41 -12.88 -17.23 0.91
C ARG A 41 -11.77 -18.12 1.50
N ALA A 42 -10.57 -17.58 1.63
CA ALA A 42 -9.45 -18.27 2.28
C ALA A 42 -9.47 -18.17 3.82
N GLY A 43 -10.52 -17.60 4.42
CA GLY A 43 -10.66 -17.49 5.88
C GLY A 43 -9.79 -16.41 6.52
N VAL A 44 -9.30 -15.43 5.73
CA VAL A 44 -8.52 -14.30 6.26
C VAL A 44 -9.46 -13.38 7.05
N GLY A 45 -9.09 -13.08 8.30
CA GLY A 45 -9.83 -12.14 9.14
C GLY A 45 -9.84 -10.72 8.57
N LEU A 46 -10.92 -9.98 8.80
CA LEU A 46 -11.09 -8.59 8.32
C LEU A 46 -9.99 -7.64 8.84
N ASP A 47 -9.42 -7.94 10.01
CA ASP A 47 -8.30 -7.20 10.60
C ASP A 47 -7.03 -7.26 9.74
N ALA A 48 -6.87 -8.31 8.94
CA ALA A 48 -5.77 -8.45 7.99
C ALA A 48 -6.11 -7.87 6.60
N LEU A 49 -7.32 -7.32 6.41
CA LEU A 49 -7.81 -6.76 5.14
C LEU A 49 -7.97 -5.24 5.16
N ILE A 50 -7.45 -4.55 6.18
CA ILE A 50 -7.60 -3.10 6.36
C ILE A 50 -7.13 -2.34 5.09
N ILE A 51 -5.99 -2.75 4.53
CA ILE A 51 -5.41 -2.11 3.35
C ILE A 51 -6.19 -2.44 2.08
N GLU A 52 -6.66 -3.69 1.91
CA GLU A 52 -7.48 -4.09 0.78
C GLU A 52 -8.83 -3.37 0.78
N LEU A 53 -9.50 -3.29 1.94
CA LEU A 53 -10.76 -2.57 2.10
C LEU A 53 -10.58 -1.08 1.81
N GLY A 54 -9.55 -0.45 2.37
CA GLY A 54 -9.22 0.94 2.08
C GLY A 54 -8.91 1.18 0.59
N SER A 55 -8.23 0.23 -0.06
CA SER A 55 -7.97 0.28 -1.50
C SER A 55 -9.26 0.24 -2.31
N ALA A 56 -10.19 -0.68 -1.98
CA ALA A 56 -11.47 -0.77 -2.67
C ALA A 56 -12.31 0.50 -2.51
N VAL A 57 -12.37 1.07 -1.30
CA VAL A 57 -13.07 2.34 -1.05
C VAL A 57 -12.46 3.48 -1.87
N PHE A 58 -11.13 3.58 -1.89
CA PHE A 58 -10.44 4.60 -2.66
C PHE A 58 -10.71 4.48 -4.17
N PHE A 59 -10.53 3.29 -4.74
CA PHE A 59 -10.74 3.10 -6.18
C PHE A 59 -12.21 3.22 -6.58
N ALA A 60 -13.15 2.89 -5.68
CA ALA A 60 -14.57 3.17 -5.92
C ALA A 60 -14.83 4.68 -6.01
N ALA A 61 -14.32 5.46 -5.05
CA ALA A 61 -14.46 6.92 -5.07
C ALA A 61 -13.77 7.54 -6.30
N LEU A 62 -12.54 7.10 -6.60
CA LEU A 62 -11.77 7.58 -7.74
C LEU A 62 -12.46 7.25 -9.07
N ALA A 63 -13.02 6.06 -9.22
CA ALA A 63 -13.78 5.68 -10.41
C ALA A 63 -15.03 6.55 -10.56
N VAL A 64 -15.80 6.79 -9.49
CA VAL A 64 -16.97 7.68 -9.54
C VAL A 64 -16.58 9.07 -10.03
N VAL A 65 -15.51 9.66 -9.48
CA VAL A 65 -15.02 10.97 -9.92
C VAL A 65 -14.59 10.93 -11.38
N ALA A 66 -13.81 9.93 -11.78
CA ALA A 66 -13.25 9.83 -13.14
C ALA A 66 -14.32 9.60 -14.22
N PHE A 67 -15.42 8.90 -13.89
CA PHE A 67 -16.55 8.74 -14.81
C PHE A 67 -17.49 9.96 -14.82
N ALA A 68 -17.65 10.65 -13.68
CA ALA A 68 -18.50 11.84 -13.59
C ALA A 68 -17.85 13.06 -14.25
N ASP A 69 -16.53 13.23 -14.08
CA ASP A 69 -15.75 14.31 -14.67
C ASP A 69 -14.35 13.79 -15.08
N PRO A 70 -14.22 13.28 -16.32
CA PRO A 70 -12.94 12.78 -16.84
C PRO A 70 -11.84 13.86 -16.93
N HIS A 71 -12.22 15.14 -16.94
CA HIS A 71 -11.32 16.29 -17.02
C HIS A 71 -11.07 16.94 -15.66
N SER A 72 -11.51 16.28 -14.58
CA SER A 72 -11.32 16.78 -13.22
C SER A 72 -9.84 17.00 -12.92
N GLY A 73 -9.52 18.09 -12.22
CA GLY A 73 -8.18 18.33 -11.67
C GLY A 73 -7.72 17.23 -10.71
N VAL A 74 -8.62 16.37 -10.22
CA VAL A 74 -8.28 15.15 -9.47
C VAL A 74 -7.35 14.23 -10.27
N HIS A 75 -7.47 14.20 -11.60
CA HIS A 75 -6.65 13.35 -12.46
C HIS A 75 -5.15 13.67 -12.28
N ASP A 76 -4.78 14.95 -12.32
CA ASP A 76 -3.39 15.40 -12.18
C ASP A 76 -2.77 15.03 -10.83
N TYR A 77 -3.60 14.99 -9.77
CA TYR A 77 -3.18 14.65 -8.42
C TYR A 77 -3.40 13.17 -8.08
N SER A 78 -3.86 12.33 -9.01
CA SER A 78 -4.23 10.93 -8.76
C SER A 78 -3.10 10.11 -8.12
N ALA A 79 -1.84 10.32 -8.54
CA ALA A 79 -0.68 9.66 -7.97
C ALA A 79 -0.38 10.12 -6.53
N ALA A 80 -0.55 11.42 -6.26
CA ALA A 80 -0.42 12.01 -4.93
C ALA A 80 -1.52 11.52 -3.99
N LEU A 81 -2.77 11.55 -4.44
CA LEU A 81 -3.94 11.05 -3.71
C LEU A 81 -3.83 9.56 -3.39
N SER A 82 -3.30 8.77 -4.33
CA SER A 82 -3.06 7.35 -4.12
C SER A 82 -2.06 7.10 -3.00
N SER A 83 -0.92 7.79 -3.06
CA SER A 83 0.13 7.69 -2.04
C SER A 83 -0.36 8.23 -0.69
N GLY A 84 -1.11 9.32 -0.68
CA GLY A 84 -1.69 9.91 0.52
C GLY A 84 -2.71 8.98 1.17
N THR A 85 -3.55 8.33 0.37
CA THR A 85 -4.52 7.34 0.86
C THR A 85 -3.82 6.13 1.47
N LEU A 86 -2.77 5.62 0.82
CA LEU A 86 -1.95 4.55 1.39
C LEU A 86 -1.29 4.97 2.71
N ALA A 87 -0.80 6.20 2.82
CA ALA A 87 -0.26 6.74 4.05
C ALA A 87 -1.31 6.81 5.16
N VAL A 88 -2.53 7.27 4.84
CA VAL A 88 -3.65 7.33 5.79
C VAL A 88 -4.02 5.92 6.26
N ILE A 89 -4.20 4.97 5.35
CA ILE A 89 -4.57 3.59 5.71
C ILE A 89 -3.48 2.94 6.56
N ALA A 90 -2.21 3.09 6.19
CA ALA A 90 -1.09 2.57 6.95
C ALA A 90 -0.99 3.23 8.34
N GLY A 91 -1.16 4.55 8.42
CA GLY A 91 -1.16 5.31 9.66
C GLY A 91 -2.32 4.94 10.59
N VAL A 92 -3.53 4.78 10.04
CA VAL A 92 -4.70 4.28 10.79
C VAL A 92 -4.43 2.88 11.31
N SER A 93 -3.83 2.00 10.51
CA SER A 93 -3.47 0.64 10.95
C SER A 93 -2.52 0.64 12.16
N LEU A 94 -1.60 1.61 12.23
CA LEU A 94 -0.74 1.82 13.39
C LEU A 94 -1.53 2.34 14.59
N ALA A 95 -2.38 3.34 14.38
CA ALA A 95 -3.15 3.98 15.44
C ALA A 95 -4.10 2.99 16.15
N VAL A 96 -4.68 2.05 15.41
CA VAL A 96 -5.55 1.00 15.98
C VAL A 96 -4.78 -0.20 16.55
N GLY A 97 -3.45 -0.14 16.57
CA GLY A 97 -2.58 -1.20 17.11
C GLY A 97 -2.52 -2.47 16.25
N ARG A 98 -2.96 -2.39 14.99
CA ARG A 98 -2.96 -3.52 14.03
C ARG A 98 -2.20 -3.13 12.76
N PRO A 99 -0.86 -3.00 12.81
CA PRO A 99 -0.05 -2.60 11.66
C PRO A 99 -0.36 -3.48 10.45
N PHE A 100 -0.62 -2.88 9.28
CA PHE A 100 -1.06 -3.65 8.10
C PHE A 100 -0.08 -4.76 7.70
N THR A 101 1.23 -4.58 7.98
CA THR A 101 2.23 -5.60 7.67
C THR A 101 2.10 -6.85 8.53
N LEU A 102 1.44 -6.77 9.68
CA LEU A 102 1.22 -7.91 10.56
C LEU A 102 0.44 -9.02 9.86
N GLY A 103 -0.64 -8.67 9.15
CA GLY A 103 -1.45 -9.63 8.40
C GLY A 103 -0.69 -10.29 7.24
N ILE A 104 0.29 -9.57 6.68
CA ILE A 104 1.20 -10.09 5.63
C ILE A 104 2.22 -11.04 6.25
N ALA A 105 2.89 -10.61 7.33
CA ALA A 105 3.93 -11.38 8.01
C ALA A 105 3.41 -12.71 8.57
N LYS A 106 2.20 -12.73 9.15
CA LYS A 106 1.57 -13.95 9.68
C LYS A 106 1.46 -15.07 8.63
N ARG A 107 1.38 -14.76 7.34
CA ARG A 107 1.24 -15.78 6.27
C ARG A 107 2.50 -16.58 6.01
N THR A 108 3.66 -16.04 6.38
CA THR A 108 4.98 -16.63 6.10
C THR A 108 5.74 -16.96 7.39
N THR A 109 5.11 -16.78 8.54
CA THR A 109 5.75 -16.93 9.84
C THR A 109 4.95 -17.92 10.70
N PRO A 110 5.62 -18.84 11.44
CA PRO A 110 4.95 -19.81 12.30
C PRO A 110 4.00 -19.17 13.33
N ARG A 111 2.90 -19.85 13.69
CA ARG A 111 1.83 -19.30 14.54
C ARG A 111 2.29 -19.04 15.97
N GLU A 112 3.29 -19.79 16.43
CA GLU A 112 3.87 -19.77 17.78
C GLU A 112 4.48 -18.41 18.10
N VAL A 113 4.94 -17.67 17.08
CA VAL A 113 5.57 -16.36 17.27
C VAL A 113 4.63 -15.17 17.06
N TRP A 114 3.39 -15.40 16.60
CA TRP A 114 2.45 -14.32 16.25
C TRP A 114 2.10 -13.42 17.44
N GLY A 115 2.08 -13.97 18.65
CA GLY A 115 1.78 -13.23 19.89
C GLY A 115 2.99 -12.60 20.56
N LEU A 116 4.21 -12.84 20.06
CA LEU A 116 5.42 -12.37 20.72
C LEU A 116 5.58 -10.86 20.51
N LYS A 117 5.89 -10.14 21.60
CA LYS A 117 6.15 -8.67 21.56
C LYS A 117 7.18 -8.26 20.49
N PRO A 118 8.30 -8.98 20.30
CA PRO A 118 9.24 -8.68 19.21
C PRO A 118 8.60 -8.75 17.82
N PHE A 119 7.76 -9.75 17.53
CA PHE A 119 7.11 -9.92 16.23
C PHE A 119 6.15 -8.76 15.92
N ILE A 120 5.35 -8.35 16.91
CA ILE A 120 4.45 -7.20 16.78
C ILE A 120 5.27 -5.91 16.59
N ARG A 121 6.31 -5.70 17.41
CA ARG A 121 7.17 -4.51 17.32
C ARG A 121 7.87 -4.38 15.97
N THR A 122 8.36 -5.49 15.40
CA THR A 122 8.94 -5.50 14.05
C THR A 122 7.94 -5.02 13.00
N ASN A 123 6.69 -5.48 13.07
CA ASN A 123 5.64 -5.04 12.15
C ASN A 123 5.23 -3.57 12.35
N VAL A 124 5.24 -3.08 13.59
CA VAL A 124 5.03 -1.65 13.88
C VAL A 124 6.11 -0.80 13.21
N VAL A 125 7.39 -1.17 13.37
CA VAL A 125 8.52 -0.43 12.77
C VAL A 125 8.42 -0.44 11.24
N ILE A 126 8.18 -1.60 10.64
CA ILE A 126 8.06 -1.72 9.18
C ILE A 126 6.87 -0.88 8.69
N THR A 127 5.71 -0.99 9.32
CA THR A 127 4.53 -0.21 8.94
C THR A 127 4.75 1.30 9.09
N ALA A 128 5.48 1.75 10.11
CA ALA A 128 5.82 3.17 10.28
C ALA A 128 6.70 3.68 9.13
N VAL A 129 7.67 2.89 8.67
CA VAL A 129 8.50 3.24 7.50
C VAL A 129 7.67 3.31 6.23
N TRP A 130 6.75 2.36 6.00
CA TRP A 130 5.81 2.44 4.88
C TRP A 130 4.93 3.68 4.95
N THR A 131 4.39 4.00 6.13
CA THR A 131 3.54 5.18 6.35
C THR A 131 4.29 6.47 6.03
N ALA A 132 5.52 6.60 6.53
CA ALA A 132 6.36 7.77 6.28
C ALA A 132 6.76 7.90 4.80
N ALA A 133 7.13 6.78 4.16
CA ALA A 133 7.45 6.76 2.73
C ALA A 133 6.26 7.22 1.89
N PHE A 134 5.06 6.66 2.13
CA PHE A 134 3.86 7.06 1.41
C PHE A 134 3.46 8.51 1.65
N ALA A 135 3.58 9.00 2.89
CA ALA A 135 3.28 10.40 3.20
C ALA A 135 4.23 11.35 2.47
N LEU A 136 5.54 11.06 2.48
CA LEU A 136 6.53 11.86 1.76
C LEU A 136 6.27 11.82 0.24
N THR A 137 6.04 10.63 -0.31
CA THR A 137 5.72 10.46 -1.74
C THR A 137 4.47 11.24 -2.12
N ALA A 138 3.42 11.24 -1.28
CA ALA A 138 2.20 12.01 -1.52
C ALA A 138 2.48 13.51 -1.61
N VAL A 139 3.26 14.05 -0.66
CA VAL A 139 3.63 15.48 -0.64
C VAL A 139 4.44 15.84 -1.87
N VAL A 140 5.48 15.07 -2.19
CA VAL A 140 6.35 15.34 -3.35
C VAL A 140 5.55 15.25 -4.66
N LEU A 141 4.70 14.24 -4.81
CA LEU A 141 3.85 14.11 -5.99
C LEU A 141 2.82 15.23 -6.10
N ALA A 142 2.29 15.74 -4.98
CA ALA A 142 1.39 16.89 -5.00
C ALA A 142 2.09 18.16 -5.52
N PHE A 143 3.35 18.39 -5.12
CA PHE A 143 4.15 19.49 -5.67
C PHE A 143 4.44 19.32 -7.17
N VAL A 144 4.77 18.10 -7.60
CA VAL A 144 5.02 17.78 -9.02
C VAL A 144 3.75 17.96 -9.86
N ALA A 145 2.59 17.52 -9.34
CA ALA A 145 1.30 17.74 -9.97
C ALA A 145 0.95 19.23 -10.07
N HIS A 146 1.17 19.99 -8.99
CA HIS A 146 0.94 21.44 -8.97
C HIS A 146 1.79 22.20 -9.98
N ALA A 147 3.00 21.71 -10.27
CA ALA A 147 3.87 22.24 -11.32
C ALA A 147 3.47 21.83 -12.75
N GLY A 148 2.34 21.11 -12.93
CA GLY A 148 1.85 20.65 -14.24
C GLY A 148 2.51 19.36 -14.74
N HIS A 149 3.18 18.60 -13.86
CA HIS A 149 3.95 17.41 -14.23
C HIS A 149 3.42 16.11 -13.59
N GLY A 150 2.12 16.06 -13.22
CA GLY A 150 1.51 14.93 -12.48
C GLY A 150 1.64 13.57 -13.15
N HIS A 151 1.71 13.52 -14.48
CA HIS A 151 1.84 12.29 -15.28
C HIS A 151 3.20 12.17 -15.99
N SER A 152 4.19 12.93 -15.54
CA SER A 152 5.54 12.89 -16.11
C SER A 152 6.32 11.63 -15.70
N VAL A 153 7.43 11.36 -16.41
CA VAL A 153 8.36 10.28 -16.04
C VAL A 153 8.92 10.49 -14.63
N SER A 154 9.15 11.73 -14.19
CA SER A 154 9.63 12.01 -12.84
C SER A 154 8.59 11.63 -11.78
N ALA A 155 7.30 11.92 -12.02
CA ALA A 155 6.22 11.49 -11.14
C ALA A 155 6.18 9.96 -11.01
N VAL A 156 6.32 9.24 -12.13
CA VAL A 156 6.39 7.76 -12.12
C VAL A 156 7.59 7.26 -11.32
N VAL A 157 8.77 7.84 -11.51
CA VAL A 157 9.99 7.46 -10.77
C VAL A 157 9.82 7.71 -9.27
N ILE A 158 9.24 8.85 -8.88
CA ILE A 158 8.96 9.19 -7.48
C ILE A 158 8.00 8.18 -6.86
N GLN A 159 6.95 7.82 -7.59
CA GLN A 159 5.96 6.83 -7.13
C GLN A 159 6.62 5.45 -6.95
N ILE A 160 7.42 4.99 -7.93
CA ILE A 160 8.17 3.73 -7.83
C ILE A 160 9.10 3.74 -6.62
N ALA A 161 9.85 4.83 -6.41
CA ALA A 161 10.74 4.99 -5.26
C ALA A 161 9.97 4.88 -3.94
N GLY A 162 8.75 5.45 -3.87
CA GLY A 162 7.84 5.37 -2.73
C GLY A 162 7.46 3.95 -2.31
N PHE A 163 7.48 2.98 -3.24
CA PHE A 163 7.27 1.56 -2.94
C PHE A 163 8.58 0.79 -2.75
N VAL A 164 9.59 1.05 -3.58
CA VAL A 164 10.86 0.30 -3.57
C VAL A 164 11.65 0.54 -2.29
N VAL A 165 11.74 1.79 -1.83
CA VAL A 165 12.50 2.14 -0.61
C VAL A 165 11.98 1.41 0.64
N PRO A 166 10.69 1.49 1.01
CA PRO A 166 10.18 0.77 2.17
C PRO A 166 10.17 -0.75 1.97
N MET A 167 10.04 -1.25 0.74
CA MET A 167 10.18 -2.68 0.45
C MET A 167 11.60 -3.18 0.74
N VAL A 168 12.63 -2.49 0.24
CA VAL A 168 14.03 -2.84 0.48
C VAL A 168 14.36 -2.76 1.97
N PHE A 169 13.85 -1.73 2.66
CA PHE A 169 13.96 -1.63 4.12
C PHE A 169 13.34 -2.85 4.81
N THR A 170 12.11 -3.23 4.42
CA THR A 170 11.39 -4.38 4.98
C THR A 170 12.23 -5.66 4.86
N ILE A 171 12.75 -5.96 3.67
CA ILE A 171 13.55 -7.16 3.41
C ILE A 171 14.81 -7.18 4.29
N ARG A 172 15.55 -6.07 4.32
CA ARG A 172 16.80 -5.96 5.11
C ARG A 172 16.54 -6.03 6.61
N TYR A 173 15.49 -5.36 7.08
CA TYR A 173 15.16 -5.31 8.50
C TYR A 173 14.69 -6.67 9.02
N VAL A 174 13.86 -7.39 8.26
CA VAL A 174 13.46 -8.76 8.61
C VAL A 174 14.67 -9.69 8.68
N ALA A 175 15.58 -9.63 7.70
CA ALA A 175 16.81 -10.43 7.72
C ALA A 175 17.68 -10.12 8.95
N HIS A 176 17.82 -8.84 9.31
CA HIS A 176 18.55 -8.42 10.50
C HIS A 176 17.93 -8.97 11.80
N VAL A 177 16.61 -8.88 11.94
CA VAL A 177 15.89 -9.39 13.12
C VAL A 177 16.02 -10.91 13.23
N GLN A 178 15.94 -11.65 12.12
CA GLN A 178 16.11 -13.10 12.10
C GLN A 178 17.54 -13.53 12.47
N ALA A 179 18.56 -12.84 11.94
CA ALA A 179 19.95 -13.10 12.28
C ALA A 179 20.21 -12.90 13.79
N LYS A 180 19.69 -11.83 14.36
CA LYS A 180 19.80 -11.55 15.80
C LYS A 180 19.09 -12.60 16.66
N ALA A 181 17.91 -13.06 16.24
CA ALA A 181 17.18 -14.11 16.96
C ALA A 181 17.94 -15.46 16.93
N GLY A 182 18.53 -15.82 15.80
CA GLY A 182 19.34 -17.03 15.66
C GLY A 182 20.63 -17.03 16.48
N GLN A 183 21.20 -15.85 16.74
CA GLN A 183 22.37 -15.69 17.62
C GLN A 183 22.02 -15.88 19.11
N LEU A 184 20.82 -15.48 19.53
CA LEU A 184 20.36 -15.63 20.92
C LEU A 184 19.88 -17.05 21.26
N ALA A 185 19.66 -17.89 20.25
CA ALA A 185 19.25 -19.28 20.40
C ALA A 185 20.42 -20.28 20.38
N ARG A 186 21.66 -19.80 20.18
CA ARG A 186 22.90 -20.56 20.26
C ARG A 186 23.58 -20.27 21.60
#